data_AF-A0A3D4FWW5-F1
#
_entry.id   AF-A0A3D4FWW5-F1
#
_cell.length_a   1.000
_cell.length_b   1.000
_cell.length_c   1.000
_cell.angle_alpha   90.00
_cell.angle_beta   90.00
_cell.angle_gamma   90.00
#
_symmetry.space_group_name_H-M   'P 1'
#
loop_
_entity.id
_entity.type
_entity.pdbx_description
1 polymer ?
#
loop_
_entity_poly.entity_id
_entity_poly.type
_entity_poly.pdbx_seq_one_letter_code
_entity_poly.pdbx_strand_id
1 'polypeptide(L)' 'MPLTEGGAKSGTCTWLGQSFPDGSPWVTGSGDGTWEQVEGLNRWKLSFPVIEVSDGSRIRSEGELDLETRGFNGQLFDAS' A
#
# COMPACT_ATOMS: atom_id res chain seq x y z
N MET A 1 9.30 -8.61 13.99
CA MET A 1 8.95 -8.08 15.32
C MET A 1 7.64 -8.68 15.76
N PRO A 2 7.46 -9.06 17.05
CA PRO A 2 6.13 -9.44 17.53
C PRO A 2 5.19 -8.24 17.43
N LEU A 3 3.93 -8.48 17.08
CA LEU A 3 2.87 -7.46 17.14
C LEU A 3 2.62 -7.14 18.61
N THR A 4 3.07 -5.99 19.09
CA THR A 4 2.74 -5.49 20.43
C THR A 4 1.27 -5.08 20.48
N GLU A 5 0.55 -5.62 21.47
CA GLU A 5 -0.82 -5.35 21.92
C GLU A 5 -1.89 -5.02 20.85
N GLY A 6 -2.96 -5.80 20.82
CA GLY A 6 -4.09 -5.54 19.93
C GLY A 6 -4.73 -4.17 20.23
N GLY A 7 -5.11 -3.43 19.19
CA GLY A 7 -5.87 -2.18 19.33
C GLY A 7 -5.23 -0.94 18.70
N ALA A 8 -4.02 -1.03 18.15
CA ALA A 8 -3.44 0.05 17.35
C ALA A 8 -4.42 0.52 16.27
N LYS A 9 -4.54 1.85 16.12
CA LYS A 9 -5.44 2.48 15.16
C LYS A 9 -4.71 3.06 13.95
N SER A 10 -3.38 3.12 14.01
CA SER A 10 -2.54 3.57 12.90
C SER A 10 -1.11 3.07 13.10
N GLY A 11 -0.31 3.12 12.05
CA GLY A 11 1.10 2.80 12.11
C GLY A 11 1.80 2.94 10.78
N THR A 12 3.07 2.53 10.73
CA THR A 12 3.83 2.41 9.49
C THR A 12 3.69 1.00 8.92
N CYS A 13 3.87 0.89 7.61
CA CYS A 13 3.94 -0.40 6.91
C CYS A 13 4.79 -0.28 5.65
N THR A 14 5.23 -1.42 5.13
CA THR A 14 5.95 -1.50 3.86
C THR A 14 5.06 -2.21 2.86
N TRP A 15 4.88 -1.60 1.68
CA TRP A 15 4.29 -2.24 0.52
C TRP A 15 5.37 -2.98 -0.26
N LEU A 16 5.09 -4.23 -0.64
CA LEU A 16 5.85 -4.98 -1.63
C LEU A 16 4.87 -5.55 -2.63
N GLY A 17 5.08 -5.26 -3.92
CA GLY A 17 4.17 -5.67 -4.97
C GLY A 17 4.90 -6.09 -6.25
N GLN A 18 4.19 -6.85 -7.06
CA GLN A 18 4.55 -7.17 -8.43
C GLN A 18 3.41 -6.72 -9.36
N SER A 19 3.77 -6.11 -10.49
CA SER A 19 2.84 -5.66 -11.53
C SER A 19 3.23 -6.25 -12.88
N PHE A 20 2.26 -6.29 -13.80
CA PHE A 20 2.39 -6.86 -15.14
C PHE A 20 2.01 -5.81 -16.19
N PRO A 21 2.89 -4.84 -16.47
CA PRO A 21 2.62 -3.81 -17.48
C PRO A 21 2.56 -4.41 -18.89
N ASP A 22 1.76 -3.80 -19.76
CA ASP A 22 1.68 -4.20 -21.17
C ASP A 22 3.07 -4.13 -21.83
N GLY A 23 3.45 -5.22 -22.52
CA GLY A 23 4.73 -5.30 -23.23
C GLY A 23 5.96 -5.53 -22.35
N SER A 24 5.80 -5.75 -21.04
CA SER A 24 6.90 -6.10 -20.12
C SER A 24 6.60 -7.42 -19.38
N PRO A 25 7.60 -8.26 -19.06
CA PRO A 25 7.37 -9.51 -18.33
C PRO A 25 6.71 -9.32 -16.97
N TRP A 26 7.24 -8.38 -16.17
CA TRP A 26 6.73 -7.92 -14.88
C TRP A 26 7.69 -6.87 -14.30
N VAL A 27 7.20 -6.09 -13.34
CA VAL A 27 8.02 -5.20 -12.50
C VAL A 27 7.69 -5.45 -11.03
N THR A 28 8.65 -5.17 -10.14
CA THR A 28 8.42 -5.18 -8.69
C THR A 28 8.59 -3.79 -8.14
N GLY A 29 7.84 -3.46 -7.09
CA GLY A 29 8.04 -2.22 -6.37
C GLY A 29 7.92 -2.36 -4.87
N SER A 30 8.64 -1.51 -4.16
CA SER A 30 8.59 -1.43 -2.70
C SER A 30 8.59 0.02 -2.21
N GLY A 31 7.86 0.27 -1.14
CA GLY A 31 7.80 1.59 -0.53
C GLY A 31 7.25 1.54 0.89
N ASP A 32 7.76 2.39 1.75
CA ASP A 32 7.23 2.57 3.10
C ASP A 32 6.07 3.58 3.07
N GLY A 33 5.13 3.36 3.98
CA GLY A 33 3.92 4.17 4.08
C GLY A 33 3.27 4.04 5.45
N THR A 34 2.03 4.50 5.52
CA THR A 34 1.22 4.46 6.73
C THR A 34 -0.09 3.72 6.51
N TRP A 35 -0.63 3.20 7.60
CA TRP A 35 -2.00 2.71 7.66
C TRP A 35 -2.75 3.40 8.79
N GLU A 36 -4.05 3.59 8.60
CA GLU A 36 -4.97 4.13 9.61
C GLU A 36 -6.29 3.37 9.55
N GLN A 37 -6.79 2.90 10.70
CA GLN A 37 -8.10 2.28 10.81
C GLN A 37 -9.18 3.33 10.57
N VAL A 38 -10.16 2.99 9.73
CA VAL A 38 -11.42 3.74 9.64
C VAL A 38 -12.31 3.35 10.81
N GLU A 39 -12.59 4.29 11.71
CA GLU A 39 -13.37 4.05 12.92
C GLU A 39 -14.74 3.43 12.60
N GLY A 40 -15.11 2.39 13.36
CA GLY A 40 -16.37 1.67 13.19
C GLY A 40 -16.46 0.74 11.97
N LEU A 41 -15.42 0.68 11.12
CA LEU A 41 -15.38 -0.16 9.92
C LEU A 41 -14.21 -1.15 9.95
N ASN A 42 -14.38 -2.25 9.21
CA ASN A 42 -13.32 -3.24 8.94
C ASN A 42 -12.40 -2.77 7.78
N ARG A 43 -11.94 -1.52 7.83
CA ARG A 43 -11.21 -0.87 6.73
C ARG A 43 -9.97 -0.14 7.23
N TRP A 44 -8.91 -0.16 6.42
CA TRP A 44 -7.70 0.62 6.63
C TRP A 44 -7.45 1.56 5.46
N LYS A 45 -7.20 2.83 5.73
CA LYS A 45 -6.60 3.75 4.75
C LYS A 45 -5.11 3.48 4.69
N LEU A 46 -4.55 3.48 3.48
CA LEU A 46 -3.15 3.24 3.20
C LEU A 46 -2.60 4.39 2.36
N SER A 47 -1.46 4.93 2.76
CA SER A 47 -0.75 5.99 2.04
C SER A 47 0.72 5.62 1.87
N PHE A 48 1.17 5.53 0.62
CA PHE A 48 2.54 5.24 0.25
C PHE A 48 3.07 6.39 -0.60
N PRO A 49 3.83 7.35 -0.01
CA PRO A 49 4.27 8.55 -0.71
C PRO A 49 5.20 8.23 -1.89
N VAL A 50 6.03 7.19 -1.77
CA VAL A 50 6.95 6.73 -2.80
C VAL A 50 7.05 5.21 -2.76
N ILE A 51 6.78 4.58 -3.89
CA ILE A 51 7.11 3.19 -4.21
C ILE A 51 8.11 3.25 -5.35
N GLU A 52 9.31 2.72 -5.10
CA GLU A 52 10.34 2.56 -6.12
C GLU A 52 10.06 1.29 -6.91
N VAL A 53 10.09 1.39 -8.24
CA VAL A 53 9.80 0.27 -9.14
C VAL A 53 11.08 -0.15 -9.86
N SER A 54 11.22 -1.43 -10.16
CA SER A 54 12.41 -2.03 -10.79
C SER A 54 12.73 -1.49 -12.18
N ASP A 55 11.79 -0.81 -12.83
CA ASP A 55 11.99 -0.10 -14.11
C ASP A 55 12.52 1.33 -13.94
N GLY A 56 12.79 1.75 -12.69
CA GLY A 56 13.28 3.08 -12.33
C GLY A 56 12.17 4.12 -12.11
N SER A 57 10.90 3.77 -12.36
CA SER A 57 9.79 4.67 -12.06
C SER A 57 9.54 4.78 -10.56
N ARG A 58 8.89 5.89 -10.16
CA ARG A 58 8.48 6.15 -8.78
C ARG A 58 7.00 6.51 -8.80
N ILE A 59 6.22 5.82 -7.98
CA ILE A 59 4.77 6.03 -7.91
C ILE A 59 4.34 6.33 -6.47
N ARG A 60 3.24 7.06 -6.32
CA ARG A 60 2.53 7.23 -5.05
C ARG A 60 1.25 6.39 -5.10
N SER A 61 0.90 5.76 -3.98
CA SER A 61 -0.35 4.99 -3.86
C SER A 61 -1.17 5.49 -2.67
N GLU A 62 -2.45 5.77 -2.91
CA GLU A 62 -3.43 6.03 -1.86
C GLU A 62 -4.61 5.07 -2.05
N GLY A 63 -5.06 4.43 -0.98
CA GLY A 63 -6.21 3.55 -1.08
C GLY A 63 -6.77 3.07 0.24
N GLU A 64 -7.77 2.21 0.14
CA GLU A 64 -8.44 1.58 1.26
C GLU A 64 -8.38 0.07 1.10
N LEU A 65 -7.94 -0.61 2.16
CA LEU A 65 -8.01 -2.04 2.31
C LEU A 65 -9.28 -2.39 3.11
N ASP A 66 -10.25 -3.01 2.44
CA ASP A 66 -11.45 -3.57 3.06
C ASP A 66 -11.13 -5.00 3.53
N LEU A 67 -11.02 -5.17 4.85
CA LEU A 67 -10.58 -6.42 5.48
C LEU A 67 -11.66 -7.50 5.47
N GLU A 68 -12.92 -7.08 5.39
CA GLU A 68 -14.06 -8.00 5.36
C GLU A 68 -14.19 -8.68 4.00
N THR A 69 -14.09 -7.89 2.93
CA THR A 69 -14.13 -8.39 1.55
C THR A 69 -12.77 -8.80 1.01
N ARG A 70 -11.68 -8.45 1.72
CA ARG A 70 -10.28 -8.71 1.33
C ARG A 70 -9.90 -8.02 0.02
N GLY A 71 -10.43 -6.82 -0.20
CA GLY A 71 -10.20 -6.01 -1.39
C GLY A 71 -9.39 -4.76 -1.09
N PHE A 72 -8.51 -4.38 -2.00
CA PHE A 72 -7.86 -3.07 -2.00
C PHE A 72 -8.43 -2.22 -3.13
N ASN A 73 -8.87 -1.00 -2.81
CA ASN A 73 -9.32 -0.02 -3.78
C ASN A 73 -8.49 1.25 -3.61
N GLY A 74 -7.79 1.68 -4.65
CA GLY A 74 -6.89 2.83 -4.55
C GLY A 74 -6.59 3.47 -5.90
N GLN A 75 -5.81 4.54 -5.85
CA GLN A 75 -5.30 5.25 -7.03
C GLN A 75 -3.79 5.34 -6.95
N LEU A 76 -3.15 5.15 -8.11
CA LEU A 76 -1.74 5.36 -8.31
C LEU A 76 -1.51 6.70 -9.01
N PHE A 77 -0.43 7.38 -8.62
CA PHE A 77 -0.01 8.66 -9.17
C PHE A 77 1.49 8.61 -9.46
N ASP A 78 1.97 9.49 -10.33
CA ASP A 78 3.41 9.72 -10.45
C ASP A 78 3.95 10.33 -9.15
N ALA A 79 5.07 9.81 -8.66
CA ALA A 79 5.80 10.39 -7.54
C ALA A 79 7.04 11.14 -8.04
N SER A 80 7.26 12.33 -7.49
CA SER A 80 8.46 13.15 -7.77
C SER A 80 9.63 12.79 -6.86
#